data_AF-A0A540RAJ0-F1
#
_entry.id   AF-A0A540RAJ0-F1
#
_cell.length_a   1.000
_cell.length_b   1.000
_cell.length_c   1.000
_cell.angle_alpha   90.00
_cell.angle_beta   90.00
_cell.angle_gamma   90.00
#
_symmetry.space_group_name_H-M   'P 1'
#
loop_
_entity.id
_entity.type
_entity.pdbx_description
1 polymer ?
#
loop_
_entity_poly.entity_id
_entity_poly.type
_entity_poly.pdbx_seq_one_letter_code
_entity_poly.pdbx_strand_id
1 'polypeptide(L)'
;MSAAAKGASSEGEGSLSSKAGDATGKDTPANGRDLLGSSVDDDKNPQWAQLWRDTTYVGVAAAAVSVAVATYNFAVYNGVIPDYVAQAMNGQLKF
;
A
#
# COMPACT_ATOMS: atom_id res chain seq x y z
N MET A 1 1.68 17.60 -24.02
CA MET A 1 0.93 16.86 -22.97
C MET A 1 -0.55 16.92 -23.34
N SER A 2 -1.12 15.93 -24.04
CA SER A 2 -2.56 15.98 -24.43
C SER A 2 -3.18 14.63 -24.83
N ALA A 3 -2.39 13.57 -25.03
CA ALA A 3 -2.93 12.25 -25.38
C ALA A 3 -3.52 11.49 -24.16
N ALA A 4 -2.98 11.69 -22.96
CA ALA A 4 -3.44 10.98 -21.74
C ALA A 4 -4.77 11.52 -21.20
N ALA A 5 -5.11 12.78 -21.47
CA ALA A 5 -6.35 13.40 -20.99
C ALA A 5 -7.57 13.08 -21.89
N LYS A 6 -7.33 12.74 -23.16
CA LYS A 6 -8.40 12.56 -24.16
C LYS A 6 -9.06 11.17 -24.12
N GLY A 7 -8.46 10.20 -23.42
CA GLY A 7 -9.04 8.87 -23.21
C GLY A 7 -9.95 8.76 -21.98
N ALA A 8 -10.04 9.81 -21.15
CA ALA A 8 -10.78 9.78 -19.88
C ALA A 8 -12.22 10.34 -19.98
N SER A 9 -12.61 10.85 -21.14
CA SER A 9 -13.93 11.43 -21.38
C SER A 9 -14.52 10.85 -22.65
N SER A 10 -15.12 9.65 -22.55
CA SER A 10 -16.16 9.28 -23.51
C SER A 10 -17.45 9.97 -23.07
N GLU A 11 -18.05 10.72 -23.99
CA GLU A 11 -19.37 11.29 -23.79
C GLU A 11 -20.36 10.15 -23.54
N GLY A 12 -20.95 10.10 -22.33
CA GLY A 12 -22.07 9.22 -21.98
C GLY A 12 -21.79 8.18 -20.89
N GLU A 13 -20.54 7.83 -20.62
CA GLU A 13 -20.18 6.87 -19.58
C GLU A 13 -19.17 7.53 -18.64
N GLY A 14 -19.51 7.69 -17.36
CA GLY A 14 -18.62 8.39 -16.41
C GLY A 14 -17.18 7.88 -16.42
N SER A 15 -16.25 8.73 -15.94
CA SER A 15 -14.84 8.41 -15.74
C SER A 15 -14.58 7.05 -15.05
N LEU A 16 -13.39 6.48 -15.24
CA LEU A 16 -13.00 5.23 -14.58
C LEU A 16 -13.13 5.30 -13.05
N SER A 17 -12.82 6.46 -12.44
CA SER A 17 -13.00 6.67 -11.01
C SER A 17 -14.47 6.66 -10.59
N SER A 18 -15.38 7.24 -11.40
CA SER A 18 -16.83 7.13 -11.12
C SER A 18 -17.34 5.70 -11.23
N LYS A 19 -16.92 4.92 -12.24
CA LYS A 19 -17.32 3.51 -12.39
C LYS A 19 -16.80 2.65 -11.21
N ALA A 20 -15.57 2.88 -10.78
CA ALA A 20 -15.00 2.21 -9.60
C ALA A 20 -15.73 2.61 -8.31
N GLY A 21 -16.10 3.89 -8.17
CA GLY A 21 -16.90 4.39 -7.06
C GLY A 21 -18.29 3.75 -7.00
N ASP A 22 -18.97 3.63 -8.14
CA ASP A 22 -20.29 2.98 -8.21
C ASP A 22 -20.21 1.52 -7.75
N ALA A 23 -19.15 0.79 -8.16
CA ALA A 23 -18.94 -0.61 -7.78
C ALA A 23 -18.58 -0.80 -6.29
N THR A 24 -18.03 0.22 -5.64
CA THR A 24 -17.47 0.12 -4.28
C THR A 24 -18.28 0.90 -3.23
N GLY A 25 -19.46 1.40 -3.61
CA GLY A 25 -20.38 2.06 -2.69
C GLY A 25 -20.02 3.52 -2.41
N LYS A 26 -19.72 4.32 -3.43
CA LYS A 26 -19.36 5.75 -3.29
C LYS A 26 -20.38 6.58 -2.50
N ASP A 27 -21.66 6.23 -2.57
CA ASP A 27 -22.76 7.00 -1.97
C ASP A 27 -23.07 6.53 -0.54
N THR A 28 -22.48 5.41 -0.10
CA THR A 28 -22.62 4.91 1.27
C THR A 28 -21.58 5.59 2.16
N PRO A 29 -21.99 6.25 3.27
CA PRO A 29 -21.05 6.89 4.17
C PRO A 29 -20.21 5.84 4.92
N ALA A 30 -18.92 6.13 5.11
CA ALA A 30 -18.06 5.31 5.95
C ALA A 30 -18.14 5.72 7.42
N ASN A 31 -18.12 4.75 8.32
CA ASN A 31 -18.09 4.93 9.76
C ASN A 31 -16.82 4.32 10.34
N GLY A 32 -15.94 5.18 10.89
CA GLY A 32 -14.67 4.76 11.47
C GLY A 32 -14.79 3.83 12.69
N ARG A 33 -15.87 3.94 13.47
CA ARG A 33 -16.13 3.04 14.60
C ARG A 33 -16.41 1.62 14.13
N ASP A 34 -17.20 1.49 13.08
CA ASP A 34 -17.52 0.18 12.48
C ASP A 34 -16.34 -0.36 11.65
N LEU A 35 -15.45 0.51 11.17
CA LEU A 35 -14.30 0.12 10.33
C LEU A 35 -13.05 -0.27 11.13
N LEU A 36 -12.77 0.44 12.23
CA LEU A 36 -11.51 0.38 12.99
C LEU A 36 -11.73 0.16 14.50
N GLY A 37 -12.98 0.09 14.96
CA GLY A 37 -13.29 -0.11 16.38
C GLY A 37 -13.00 -1.53 16.87
N SER A 38 -13.29 -1.76 18.15
CA SER A 38 -13.12 -3.07 18.80
C SER A 38 -14.05 -4.16 18.25
N SER A 39 -15.11 -3.78 17.55
CA SER A 39 -16.06 -4.68 16.90
C SER A 39 -16.26 -4.17 15.48
N VAL A 40 -15.47 -4.73 14.57
CA VAL A 40 -15.54 -4.41 13.15
C VAL A 40 -16.83 -4.97 12.56
N ASP A 41 -17.52 -4.15 11.79
CA ASP A 41 -18.75 -4.50 11.07
C ASP A 41 -18.59 -4.06 9.61
N ASP A 42 -18.14 -5.00 8.77
CA ASP A 42 -17.85 -4.75 7.37
C ASP A 42 -19.14 -4.54 6.54
N ASP A 43 -20.29 -5.06 6.99
CA ASP A 43 -21.57 -4.86 6.30
C ASP A 43 -22.08 -3.41 6.40
N LYS A 44 -21.58 -2.64 7.37
CA LYS A 44 -21.95 -1.24 7.59
C LYS A 44 -21.06 -0.22 6.88
N ASN A 45 -19.99 -0.67 6.24
CA ASN A 45 -19.06 0.22 5.55
C ASN A 45 -19.00 -0.07 4.05
N PRO A 46 -18.83 0.97 3.21
CA PRO A 46 -18.61 0.76 1.78
C PRO A 46 -17.30 0.01 1.53
N GLN A 47 -17.25 -0.74 0.43
CA GLN A 47 -16.08 -1.54 0.06
C GLN A 47 -14.82 -0.69 -0.14
N TRP A 48 -14.94 0.55 -0.62
CA TRP A 48 -13.76 1.42 -0.77
C TRP A 48 -13.09 1.71 0.58
N ALA A 49 -13.88 1.83 1.66
CA ALA A 49 -13.37 2.11 2.99
C ALA A 49 -12.71 0.87 3.60
N GLN A 50 -13.30 -0.30 3.38
CA GLN A 50 -12.71 -1.59 3.76
C GLN A 50 -11.37 -1.79 3.03
N LEU A 51 -11.34 -1.57 1.71
CA LEU A 51 -10.13 -1.70 0.91
C LEU A 51 -9.03 -0.72 1.36
N TRP A 52 -9.40 0.52 1.70
CA TRP A 52 -8.46 1.49 2.25
C TRP A 52 -7.86 1.02 3.59
N ARG A 53 -8.69 0.49 4.50
CA ARG A 53 -8.23 -0.06 5.79
C ARG A 53 -7.26 -1.21 5.56
N ASP A 54 -7.65 -2.18 4.74
CA ASP A 54 -6.87 -3.39 4.52
C ASP A 54 -5.53 -3.07 3.85
N THR A 55 -5.55 -2.15 2.88
CA THR A 55 -4.32 -1.63 2.24
C THR A 55 -3.43 -0.91 3.25
N THR A 56 -4.01 -0.20 4.22
CA THR A 56 -3.26 0.46 5.29
C THR A 56 -2.57 -0.57 6.19
N TYR A 57 -3.23 -1.66 6.58
CA TYR A 57 -2.60 -2.72 7.38
C TYR A 57 -1.43 -3.40 6.65
N VAL A 58 -1.60 -3.70 5.37
CA VAL A 58 -0.52 -4.21 4.52
C VAL A 58 0.62 -3.18 4.42
N GLY A 59 0.28 -1.90 4.26
CA GLY A 59 1.24 -0.79 4.21
C GLY A 59 2.09 -0.68 5.48
N VAL A 60 1.49 -0.87 6.67
CA VAL A 60 2.23 -0.87 7.94
C VAL A 60 3.25 -2.02 7.99
N ALA A 61 2.87 -3.22 7.56
CA ALA A 61 3.79 -4.35 7.48
C ALA A 61 4.93 -4.09 6.49
N ALA A 62 4.60 -3.56 5.31
CA ALA A 62 5.59 -3.19 4.30
C ALA A 62 6.55 -2.10 4.80
N ALA A 63 6.05 -1.13 5.57
CA ALA A 63 6.86 -0.08 6.17
C ALA A 63 7.84 -0.66 7.19
N ALA A 64 7.41 -1.59 8.04
CA ALA A 64 8.28 -2.24 9.02
C ALA A 64 9.46 -2.98 8.35
N VAL A 65 9.18 -3.75 7.29
CA VAL A 65 10.23 -4.43 6.50
C VAL A 65 11.16 -3.41 5.84
N SER A 66 10.60 -2.34 5.27
CA SER A 66 11.38 -1.30 4.60
C SER A 66 12.33 -0.59 5.56
N VAL A 67 11.90 -0.35 6.80
CA VAL A 67 12.76 0.22 7.87
C VAL A 67 13.92 -0.73 8.18
N ALA A 68 13.68 -2.03 8.30
CA ALA A 68 14.75 -3.00 8.55
C ALA A 68 15.79 -3.01 7.42
N VAL A 69 15.34 -3.01 6.17
CA VAL A 69 16.22 -2.95 4.98
C VAL A 69 16.99 -1.62 4.94
N ALA A 70 16.33 -0.49 5.16
CA ALA A 70 16.99 0.82 5.18
C ALA A 70 18.06 0.91 6.29
N THR A 71 17.76 0.35 7.46
CA THR A 71 18.71 0.30 8.59
C THR A 71 19.92 -0.56 8.24
N TYR A 72 19.73 -1.73 7.63
CA TYR A 72 20.84 -2.57 7.15
C TYR A 72 21.71 -1.82 6.14
N ASN A 73 21.09 -1.22 5.12
CA ASN A 73 21.81 -0.47 4.08
C ASN A 73 22.60 0.70 4.66
N PHE A 74 22.02 1.44 5.61
CA PHE A 74 22.71 2.52 6.30
C PHE A 74 23.89 2.01 7.12
N ALA A 75 23.71 0.93 7.89
CA ALA A 75 24.75 0.37 8.74
C ALA A 75 25.93 -0.18 7.92
N VAL A 76 25.67 -0.86 6.81
CA VAL A 76 26.70 -1.34 5.88
C VAL A 76 27.43 -0.18 5.22
N TYR A 77 26.71 0.83 4.70
CA TYR A 77 27.31 1.98 4.03
C TYR A 77 28.25 2.77 4.95
N ASN A 78 27.91 2.89 6.24
CA ASN A 78 28.72 3.59 7.23
C ASN A 78 29.76 2.67 7.92
N GLY A 79 29.90 1.40 7.50
CA GLY A 79 30.86 0.46 8.07
C GLY A 79 30.57 0.05 9.52
N VAL A 80 29.34 0.25 10.01
CA VAL A 80 28.91 -0.16 11.36
C VAL A 80 28.84 -1.68 11.47
N ILE A 81 28.38 -2.35 10.40
CA ILE A 81 28.34 -3.80 10.28
C ILE A 81 28.91 -4.26 8.93
N PRO A 82 29.48 -5.47 8.84
CA PRO A 82 29.96 -6.04 7.58
C PRO A 82 28.82 -6.26 6.58
N ASP A 83 29.11 -6.13 5.29
CA ASP A 83 28.16 -6.50 4.23
C ASP A 83 28.06 -8.01 4.07
N TYR A 84 27.18 -8.63 4.86
CA TYR A 84 26.95 -10.07 4.84
C TYR A 84 26.34 -10.56 3.53
N VAL A 85 25.56 -9.73 2.84
CA VAL A 85 24.95 -10.07 1.54
C VAL A 85 26.02 -10.15 0.47
N ALA A 86 26.89 -9.15 0.36
CA ALA A 86 28.02 -9.20 -0.58
C ALA A 86 28.99 -10.35 -0.24
N GLN A 87 29.24 -10.63 1.04
CA GLN A 87 30.10 -11.75 1.46
C GLN A 87 29.52 -13.12 1.11
N ALA A 88 28.20 -13.29 1.27
CA ALA A 88 27.50 -14.51 0.88
C ALA A 88 27.51 -14.70 -0.65
N MET A 89 27.29 -13.62 -1.42
CA MET A 89 27.29 -13.65 -2.88
C MET A 89 28.69 -13.88 -3.47
N ASN A 90 29.74 -13.42 -2.79
CA ASN A 90 31.13 -13.61 -3.23
C ASN A 90 31.78 -14.90 -2.68
N GLY A 91 31.02 -15.77 -2.00
CA GLY A 91 31.50 -17.06 -1.50
C GLY A 91 32.57 -16.97 -0.39
N GLN A 92 32.66 -15.83 0.30
CA GLN A 92 33.70 -15.57 1.30
C GLN A 92 33.27 -15.80 2.76
N LEU A 93 32.12 -16.40 3.01
CA LEU A 93 31.76 -16.87 4.35
C LEU A 93 32.65 -18.06 4.75
N LYS A 94 33.80 -17.77 5.35
CA LYS A 94 34.58 -18.73 6.12
C LYS A 94 34.28 -18.52 7.60
N PHE A 95 33.57 -19.49 8.19
CA PHE A 95 33.43 -19.64 9.63
C PHE A 95 34.79 -19.92 10.28
#